data_AF-A0A1Q4VM58-F1
#
_entry.id   AF-A0A1Q4VM58-F1
#
_cell.length_a   1.000
_cell.length_b   1.000
_cell.length_c   1.000
_cell.angle_alpha   90.00
_cell.angle_beta   90.00
_cell.angle_gamma   90.00
#
_symmetry.space_group_name_H-M   'P 1'
#
loop_
_entity.id
_entity.type
_entity.pdbx_description
1 polymer ?
#
loop_
_entity_poly.entity_id
_entity_poly.type
_entity_poly.pdbx_seq_one_letter_code
_entity_poly.pdbx_strand_id
1 'polypeptide(L)'
;MRTTLKRTPDVRHFHEPFTWHLAADLLTAEQLNDLERERPAMDTGRRAVVEGVRREKHYRMNVLTLVDQNIRTAATDSLSPRWKALLDDLESDGFLDWMSRATGICLHGLPTEIGVYTYTKGDYVSPHRDKPTKALTAILYLNERWPVDGGGHFEVRGSARSTDKPVESVPPLGGQLLAFPPGDTSWHAVSKVDTDEVTRLTVLLEFWLRES
;
A
#
# COMPACT_ATOMS: atom_id res chain seq x y z
N MET A 1 19.71 -7.44 -14.68
CA MET A 1 18.23 -7.49 -14.69
C MET A 1 17.72 -6.10 -15.04
N ARG A 2 16.70 -5.96 -15.91
CA ARG A 2 16.07 -4.64 -16.14
C ARG A 2 15.19 -4.33 -14.92
N THR A 3 15.32 -3.13 -14.36
CA THR A 3 14.46 -2.66 -13.26
C THR A 3 13.03 -2.47 -13.77
N THR A 4 12.06 -2.92 -13.00
CA THR A 4 10.62 -2.72 -13.20
C THR A 4 10.20 -1.29 -12.85
N LEU A 5 10.69 -0.75 -11.74
CA LEU A 5 10.31 0.59 -11.28
C LEU A 5 11.08 1.71 -12.00
N LYS A 6 10.39 2.82 -12.28
CA LYS A 6 11.02 4.09 -12.63
C LYS A 6 11.90 4.56 -11.47
N ARG A 7 13.16 4.90 -11.75
CA ARG A 7 14.18 5.14 -10.72
C ARG A 7 14.03 6.46 -9.95
N THR A 8 13.46 7.49 -10.58
CA THR A 8 13.34 8.84 -10.00
C THR A 8 12.04 9.51 -10.46
N PRO A 9 10.87 9.01 -10.03
CA PRO A 9 9.61 9.73 -10.25
C PRO A 9 9.58 11.00 -9.40
N ASP A 10 8.86 12.01 -9.88
CA ASP A 10 8.58 13.22 -9.11
C ASP A 10 7.67 12.87 -7.92
N VAL A 11 7.94 13.50 -6.78
CA VAL A 11 7.20 13.27 -5.54
C VAL A 11 6.48 14.56 -5.16
N ARG A 12 5.17 14.44 -4.91
CA ARG A 12 4.39 15.50 -4.27
C ARG A 12 4.39 15.28 -2.76
N HIS A 13 4.63 16.35 -2.01
CA HIS A 13 4.69 16.34 -0.56
C HIS A 13 3.54 17.16 0.00
N PHE A 14 2.86 16.61 0.99
CA PHE A 14 1.73 17.22 1.67
C PHE A 14 2.03 17.22 3.18
N HIS A 15 1.54 18.22 3.88
CA HIS A 15 1.81 18.40 5.31
C HIS A 15 0.55 18.50 6.16
N GLU A 16 -0.62 18.70 5.54
CA GLU A 16 -1.91 18.85 6.21
C GLU A 16 -2.88 17.75 5.74
N PRO A 17 -3.70 17.18 6.64
CA PRO A 17 -3.68 17.34 8.11
C PRO A 17 -2.53 16.56 8.80
N PHE A 18 -1.74 15.83 8.02
CA PHE A 18 -0.50 15.18 8.43
C PHE A 18 0.45 15.07 7.23
N THR A 19 1.70 14.69 7.48
CA THR A 19 2.68 14.53 6.41
C THR A 19 2.44 13.25 5.62
N TRP A 20 2.32 13.37 4.29
CA TRP A 20 2.25 12.25 3.38
C TRP A 20 2.81 12.62 2.00
N HIS A 21 3.13 11.61 1.22
CA HIS A 21 3.84 11.73 -0.05
C HIS A 21 3.12 10.92 -1.13
N LEU A 22 3.14 11.45 -2.35
CA LEU A 22 2.56 10.77 -3.50
C LEU A 22 3.46 10.91 -4.72
N ALA A 23 3.94 9.78 -5.20
CA ALA A 23 4.61 9.64 -6.48
C ALA A 23 3.65 8.97 -7.49
N ALA A 24 3.85 9.24 -8.77
CA ALA A 24 3.09 8.62 -9.86
C ALA A 24 4.04 8.15 -10.97
N ASP A 25 3.49 7.39 -11.92
CA ASP A 25 4.22 6.86 -13.08
C ASP A 25 5.43 5.98 -12.71
N LEU A 26 5.35 5.24 -11.61
CA LEU A 26 6.38 4.27 -11.22
C LEU A 26 6.42 3.06 -12.17
N LEU A 27 5.27 2.75 -12.77
CA LEU A 27 5.06 1.61 -13.66
C LEU A 27 4.31 2.10 -14.90
N THR A 28 4.69 1.58 -16.06
CA THR A 28 3.96 1.82 -17.32
C THR A 28 2.65 1.03 -17.35
N ALA A 29 1.71 1.44 -18.20
CA ALA A 29 0.45 0.70 -18.41
C ALA A 29 0.69 -0.77 -18.82
N GLU A 30 1.71 -1.04 -19.63
CA GLU A 30 2.07 -2.42 -20.01
C GLU A 30 2.50 -3.24 -18.78
N GLN A 31 3.37 -2.68 -17.94
CA GLN A 31 3.81 -3.35 -16.71
C GLN A 31 2.66 -3.59 -15.74
N LEU A 32 1.75 -2.63 -15.59
CA LEU A 32 0.57 -2.74 -14.72
C LEU A 32 -0.36 -3.87 -15.19
N ASN A 33 -0.70 -3.89 -16.49
CA ASN A 33 -1.53 -4.94 -17.08
C ASN A 33 -0.87 -6.32 -16.97
N ASP A 34 0.46 -6.40 -17.12
CA ASP A 34 1.21 -7.64 -16.93
C ASP A 34 1.17 -8.14 -15.48
N LEU A 35 1.39 -7.23 -14.52
CA LEU A 35 1.35 -7.55 -13.09
C LEU A 35 -0.04 -7.96 -12.63
N GLU A 36 -1.10 -7.32 -13.13
CA GLU A 36 -2.48 -7.68 -12.82
C GLU A 36 -2.85 -9.06 -13.36
N ARG A 37 -2.48 -9.36 -14.61
CA ARG A 37 -2.72 -10.68 -15.23
C ARG A 37 -1.95 -11.79 -14.53
N GLU A 38 -0.73 -11.51 -14.09
CA GLU A 38 0.15 -12.45 -13.40
C GLU A 38 0.07 -12.34 -11.87
N ARG A 39 -0.97 -11.67 -11.34
CA ARG A 39 -1.10 -11.42 -9.90
C ARG A 39 -0.98 -12.71 -9.09
N PRO A 40 -0.36 -12.67 -7.90
CA PRO A 40 -0.19 -13.86 -7.07
C PRO A 40 -1.55 -14.48 -6.73
N ALA A 41 -1.59 -15.81 -6.69
CA ALA A 41 -2.75 -16.52 -6.19
C ALA A 41 -2.93 -16.18 -4.70
N MET A 42 -4.16 -15.82 -4.31
CA MET A 42 -4.49 -15.44 -2.94
C MET A 42 -4.94 -16.64 -2.09
N ASP A 43 -4.80 -17.86 -2.61
CA ASP A 43 -5.16 -19.13 -1.96
C ASP A 43 -4.30 -19.45 -0.73
N THR A 44 -3.02 -19.08 -0.80
CA THR A 44 -2.08 -19.10 0.33
C THR A 44 -2.14 -17.83 1.18
N GLY A 45 -2.94 -16.85 0.75
CA GLY A 45 -3.25 -15.66 1.52
C GLY A 45 -4.31 -15.94 2.59
N ARG A 46 -4.68 -14.89 3.33
CA ARG A 46 -5.77 -14.96 4.30
C ARG A 46 -6.82 -13.90 4.01
N ARG A 47 -8.09 -14.27 4.21
CA ARG A 47 -9.18 -13.30 4.35
C ARG A 47 -9.08 -12.65 5.73
N ALA A 48 -8.70 -11.39 5.78
CA ALA A 48 -8.54 -10.64 7.00
C ALA A 48 -9.82 -9.84 7.27
N VAL A 49 -10.60 -10.26 8.27
CA VAL A 49 -11.83 -9.59 8.70
C VAL A 49 -11.69 -9.22 10.17
N VAL A 50 -11.75 -7.93 10.47
CA VAL A 50 -11.83 -7.44 11.84
C VAL A 50 -13.04 -6.52 11.92
N GLU A 51 -14.00 -6.91 12.76
CA GLU A 51 -15.26 -6.19 12.98
C GLU A 51 -15.65 -6.31 14.46
N GLY A 52 -16.52 -5.42 14.93
CA GLY A 52 -17.13 -5.50 16.26
C GLY A 52 -16.94 -4.24 17.12
N VAL A 53 -17.92 -3.99 18.00
CA VAL A 53 -18.08 -2.72 18.74
C VAL A 53 -16.87 -2.38 19.63
N ARG A 54 -16.09 -3.37 20.07
CA ARG A 54 -14.88 -3.18 20.92
C ARG A 54 -13.57 -3.06 20.14
N ARG A 55 -13.59 -3.10 18.81
CA ARG A 55 -12.38 -2.97 17.96
C ARG A 55 -12.26 -1.53 17.49
N GLU A 56 -11.07 -0.96 17.63
CA GLU A 56 -10.77 0.42 17.18
C GLU A 56 -10.63 0.53 15.66
N LYS A 57 -10.15 -0.54 15.01
CA LYS A 57 -9.96 -0.61 13.56
C LYS A 57 -10.78 -1.77 13.00
N HIS A 58 -11.61 -1.49 12.00
CA HIS A 58 -12.36 -2.49 11.25
C HIS A 58 -11.86 -2.58 9.82
N TYR A 59 -11.82 -3.79 9.27
CA TYR A 59 -11.44 -3.98 7.88
C TYR A 59 -11.91 -5.33 7.36
N ARG A 60 -12.01 -5.38 6.04
CA ARG A 60 -12.24 -6.59 5.27
C ARG A 60 -11.39 -6.52 4.02
N MET A 61 -10.46 -7.45 3.85
CA MET A 61 -9.54 -7.53 2.71
C MET A 61 -8.89 -8.91 2.64
N ASN A 62 -8.23 -9.24 1.53
CA ASN A 62 -7.32 -10.39 1.49
C ASN A 62 -5.87 -9.91 1.60
N VAL A 63 -5.03 -10.71 2.24
CA VAL A 63 -3.61 -10.40 2.41
C VAL A 63 -2.77 -11.64 2.09
N LEU A 64 -1.75 -11.46 1.26
CA LEU A 64 -0.68 -12.43 1.03
C LEU A 64 0.65 -11.76 1.42
N THR A 65 1.27 -12.25 2.49
CA THR A 65 2.55 -11.72 2.96
C THR A 65 3.70 -12.32 2.14
N LEU A 66 4.46 -11.47 1.46
CA LEU A 66 5.62 -11.85 0.66
C LEU A 66 6.91 -11.75 1.47
N VAL A 67 7.03 -10.72 2.31
CA VAL A 67 8.16 -10.50 3.21
C VAL A 67 7.63 -10.25 4.60
N ASP A 68 8.19 -10.95 5.58
CA ASP A 68 7.90 -10.79 6.99
C ASP A 68 9.22 -10.52 7.73
N GLN A 69 9.34 -9.37 8.37
CA GLN A 69 10.55 -8.97 9.12
C GLN A 69 11.86 -9.15 8.31
N ASN A 70 11.88 -8.67 7.06
CA ASN A 70 12.97 -8.82 6.08
C ASN A 70 13.22 -10.26 5.56
N ILE A 71 12.34 -11.21 5.85
CA ILE A 71 12.47 -12.59 5.39
C ILE A 71 11.39 -12.87 4.35
N ARG A 72 11.79 -13.22 3.13
CA ARG A 72 10.86 -13.69 2.09
C ARG A 72 10.15 -14.97 2.55
N THR A 73 8.83 -14.99 2.47
CA THR A 73 8.01 -16.14 2.84
C THR A 73 7.97 -17.16 1.69
N ALA A 74 7.47 -18.37 1.97
CA ALA A 74 7.26 -19.40 0.96
C ALA A 74 6.29 -18.98 -0.16
N ALA A 75 5.45 -17.94 0.06
CA ALA A 75 4.61 -17.39 -0.98
C ALA A 75 5.42 -16.78 -2.14
N THR A 76 6.68 -16.42 -1.90
CA THR A 76 7.53 -15.85 -2.95
C THR A 76 7.97 -16.87 -4.00
N ASP A 77 7.95 -18.16 -3.67
CA ASP A 77 8.38 -19.24 -4.57
C ASP A 77 7.46 -19.35 -5.80
N SER A 78 6.16 -19.14 -5.60
CA SER A 78 5.11 -19.23 -6.62
C SER A 78 4.92 -17.95 -7.44
N LEU A 79 5.64 -16.86 -7.12
CA LEU A 79 5.55 -15.62 -7.88
C LEU A 79 6.04 -15.78 -9.32
N SER A 80 5.36 -15.11 -10.26
CA SER A 80 5.84 -15.00 -11.63
C SER A 80 7.19 -14.27 -11.68
N PRO A 81 8.00 -14.45 -12.73
CA PRO A 81 9.26 -13.71 -12.88
C PRO A 81 9.11 -12.19 -12.79
N ARG A 82 7.97 -11.64 -13.25
CA ARG A 82 7.70 -10.19 -13.18
C ARG A 82 7.40 -9.73 -11.77
N TRP A 83 6.64 -10.52 -11.02
CA TRP A 83 6.39 -10.24 -9.60
C TRP A 83 7.64 -10.38 -8.74
N LYS A 84 8.51 -11.36 -9.04
CA LYS A 84 9.84 -11.47 -8.42
C LYS A 84 10.68 -10.23 -8.72
N ALA A 85 10.70 -9.76 -9.97
CA ALA A 85 11.42 -8.55 -10.34
C ALA A 85 10.87 -7.27 -9.67
N LEU A 86 9.55 -7.16 -9.50
CA LEU A 86 8.95 -6.06 -8.72
C LEU A 86 9.38 -6.13 -7.25
N LEU A 87 9.32 -7.32 -6.64
CA LEU A 87 9.75 -7.51 -5.25
C LEU A 87 11.24 -7.19 -5.07
N ASP A 88 12.09 -7.65 -5.97
CA ASP A 88 13.53 -7.35 -5.98
C ASP A 88 13.79 -5.83 -6.06
N ASP A 89 13.03 -5.10 -6.88
CA ASP A 89 13.15 -3.64 -6.95
C ASP A 89 12.70 -2.95 -5.65
N LEU A 90 11.60 -3.41 -5.04
CA LEU A 90 11.06 -2.85 -3.79
C LEU A 90 11.99 -3.10 -2.58
N GLU A 91 12.82 -4.14 -2.63
CA GLU A 91 13.84 -4.44 -1.63
C GLU A 91 15.22 -3.85 -1.99
N SER A 92 15.37 -3.23 -3.17
CA SER A 92 16.66 -2.73 -3.63
C SER A 92 17.11 -1.47 -2.89
N ASP A 93 18.43 -1.33 -2.71
CA ASP A 93 19.03 -0.13 -2.12
C ASP A 93 18.60 1.15 -2.85
N GLY A 94 18.49 1.11 -4.19
CA GLY A 94 18.09 2.26 -4.99
C GLY A 94 16.66 2.73 -4.68
N PHE A 95 15.74 1.80 -4.43
CA PHE A 95 14.38 2.11 -4.01
C PHE A 95 14.35 2.65 -2.57
N LEU A 96 15.03 1.98 -1.64
CA LEU A 96 15.10 2.40 -0.24
C LEU A 96 15.74 3.79 -0.09
N ASP A 97 16.78 4.08 -0.87
CA ASP A 97 17.44 5.39 -0.96
C ASP A 97 16.50 6.48 -1.48
N TRP A 98 15.75 6.18 -2.54
CA TRP A 98 14.77 7.12 -3.10
C TRP A 98 13.64 7.40 -2.11
N MET A 99 13.06 6.37 -1.50
CA MET A 99 12.05 6.49 -0.46
C MET A 99 12.56 7.27 0.75
N SER A 100 13.80 7.01 1.18
CA SER A 100 14.41 7.70 2.33
C SER A 100 14.59 9.19 2.05
N ARG A 101 15.04 9.55 0.84
CA ARG A 101 15.13 10.97 0.42
C ARG A 101 13.76 11.63 0.30
N ALA A 102 12.78 10.93 -0.26
CA ALA A 102 11.43 11.46 -0.46
C ALA A 102 10.69 11.73 0.86
N THR A 103 10.87 10.85 1.84
CA THR A 103 10.16 10.92 3.13
C THR A 103 10.96 11.59 4.24
N GLY A 104 12.28 11.69 4.09
CA GLY A 104 13.19 12.16 5.15
C GLY A 104 13.45 11.12 6.25
N ILE A 105 13.04 9.85 6.05
CA ILE A 105 13.17 8.77 7.03
C ILE A 105 14.21 7.76 6.53
N CYS A 106 15.21 7.43 7.34
CA CYS A 106 16.18 6.40 6.97
C CYS A 106 15.53 5.01 7.06
N LEU A 107 15.31 4.36 5.90
CA LEU A 107 14.65 3.04 5.83
C LEU A 107 15.62 1.87 5.89
N HIS A 108 16.90 2.11 5.58
CA HIS A 108 17.93 1.07 5.58
C HIS A 108 18.06 0.39 6.94
N GLY A 109 17.98 -0.94 6.94
CA GLY A 109 18.12 -1.78 8.13
C GLY A 109 16.90 -1.81 9.05
N LEU A 110 15.79 -1.15 8.71
CA LEU A 110 14.53 -1.32 9.44
C LEU A 110 13.91 -2.69 9.10
N PRO A 111 13.26 -3.36 10.07
CA PRO A 111 12.39 -4.48 9.76
C PRO A 111 11.30 -4.08 8.78
N THR A 112 11.17 -4.84 7.70
CA THR A 112 10.24 -4.56 6.59
C THR A 112 9.28 -5.72 6.41
N GLU A 113 8.00 -5.41 6.27
CA GLU A 113 6.98 -6.33 5.80
C GLU A 113 6.47 -5.86 4.42
N ILE A 114 6.33 -6.79 3.49
CA ILE A 114 5.78 -6.52 2.15
C ILE A 114 4.66 -7.51 1.90
N GLY A 115 3.47 -7.02 1.58
CA GLY A 115 2.32 -7.86 1.29
C GLY A 115 1.53 -7.40 0.08
N VAL A 116 0.87 -8.35 -0.57
CA VAL A 116 -0.13 -8.10 -1.60
C VAL A 116 -1.50 -8.10 -0.96
N TYR A 117 -2.25 -7.03 -1.20
CA TYR A 117 -3.56 -6.81 -0.63
C TYR A 117 -4.58 -6.71 -1.76
N THR A 118 -5.67 -7.45 -1.61
CA THR A 118 -6.80 -7.38 -2.55
C THR A 118 -8.10 -7.01 -1.86
N TYR A 119 -8.88 -6.18 -2.54
CA TYR A 119 -10.20 -5.73 -2.08
C TYR A 119 -11.22 -5.97 -3.20
N THR A 120 -12.31 -6.64 -2.85
CA THR A 120 -13.50 -6.83 -3.71
C THR A 120 -14.62 -5.91 -3.25
N LYS A 121 -15.74 -5.84 -3.98
CA LYS A 121 -16.89 -5.02 -3.56
C LYS A 121 -17.28 -5.25 -2.10
N GLY A 122 -17.50 -4.14 -1.39
CA GLY A 122 -17.84 -4.14 0.03
C GLY A 122 -16.64 -4.23 0.98
N ASP A 123 -15.42 -4.45 0.48
CA ASP A 123 -14.20 -4.40 1.27
C ASP A 123 -13.79 -2.96 1.56
N TYR A 124 -13.20 -2.75 2.74
CA TYR A 124 -12.84 -1.42 3.24
C TYR A 124 -11.82 -1.54 4.38
N VAL A 125 -11.25 -0.39 4.75
CA VAL A 125 -10.55 -0.21 6.02
C VAL A 125 -11.12 1.03 6.68
N SER A 126 -11.66 0.90 7.90
CA SER A 126 -12.24 2.02 8.63
C SER A 126 -11.19 3.10 8.94
N PRO A 127 -11.62 4.34 9.22
CA PRO A 127 -10.72 5.37 9.75
C PRO A 127 -9.93 4.84 10.95
N HIS A 128 -8.61 4.97 10.87
CA HIS A 128 -7.70 4.54 11.92
C HIS A 128 -6.38 5.31 11.83
N ARG A 129 -5.52 5.09 12.83
CA ARG A 129 -4.11 5.46 12.80
C ARG A 129 -3.29 4.19 12.77
N ASP A 130 -2.12 4.29 12.18
CA ASP A 130 -1.16 3.20 12.23
C ASP A 130 -0.52 3.06 13.61
N LYS A 131 0.09 1.90 13.86
CA LYS A 131 0.78 1.65 15.14
C LYS A 131 1.95 2.62 15.29
N PRO A 132 2.21 3.15 16.51
CA PRO A 132 3.34 4.05 16.76
C PRO A 132 4.70 3.38 16.59
N THR A 133 4.75 2.05 16.54
CA THR A 133 5.97 1.28 16.27
C THR A 133 6.31 1.17 14.78
N LYS A 134 5.45 1.66 13.88
CA LYS A 134 5.81 1.78 12.46
C LYS A 134 6.69 3.02 12.26
N ALA A 135 7.68 2.91 11.39
CA ALA A 135 8.44 4.05 10.89
C ALA A 135 7.74 4.67 9.68
N LEU A 136 7.26 3.85 8.75
CA LEU A 136 6.64 4.30 7.50
C LEU A 136 5.68 3.23 6.95
N THR A 137 4.54 3.67 6.42
CA THR A 137 3.68 2.85 5.55
C THR A 137 3.75 3.38 4.13
N ALA A 138 3.89 2.49 3.15
CA ALA A 138 3.85 2.81 1.72
C ALA A 138 2.89 1.87 0.97
N ILE A 139 2.13 2.40 0.01
CA ILE A 139 1.12 1.70 -0.77
C ILE A 139 1.42 1.93 -2.25
N LEU A 140 1.74 0.86 -2.99
CA LEU A 140 1.84 0.85 -4.44
C LEU A 140 0.56 0.30 -5.05
N TYR A 141 -0.05 1.06 -5.95
CA TYR A 141 -1.27 0.67 -6.67
C TYR A 141 -0.93 0.03 -8.02
N LEU A 142 -1.67 -1.02 -8.39
CA LEU A 142 -1.34 -1.83 -9.56
C LEU A 142 -2.45 -1.94 -10.63
N ASN A 143 -3.66 -1.47 -10.37
CA ASN A 143 -4.72 -1.49 -11.38
C ASN A 143 -4.50 -0.36 -12.40
N GLU A 144 -4.27 -0.67 -13.68
CA GLU A 144 -4.05 0.35 -14.73
C GLU A 144 -5.23 1.33 -14.83
N ARG A 145 -6.45 0.81 -14.65
CA ARG A 145 -7.68 1.61 -14.61
C ARG A 145 -8.43 1.34 -13.32
N TRP A 146 -9.09 2.39 -12.85
CA TRP A 146 -10.04 2.29 -11.76
C TRP A 146 -11.34 2.99 -12.15
N PRO A 147 -12.52 2.39 -11.93
CA PRO A 147 -13.79 3.05 -12.22
C PRO A 147 -13.94 4.35 -11.43
N VAL A 148 -14.50 5.39 -12.07
CA VAL A 148 -14.68 6.73 -11.46
C VAL A 148 -15.47 6.64 -10.14
N ASP A 149 -16.51 5.81 -10.12
CA ASP A 149 -17.36 5.59 -8.94
C ASP A 149 -17.02 4.27 -8.20
N GLY A 150 -15.82 3.72 -8.42
CA GLY A 150 -15.43 2.40 -7.92
C GLY A 150 -15.14 2.31 -6.42
N GLY A 151 -15.11 3.44 -5.71
CA GLY A 151 -14.71 3.49 -4.29
C GLY A 151 -13.27 3.00 -4.08
N GLY A 152 -12.93 2.45 -2.92
CA GLY A 152 -11.59 1.88 -2.68
C GLY A 152 -10.45 2.91 -2.58
N HIS A 153 -10.79 4.19 -2.42
CA HIS A 153 -9.82 5.29 -2.36
C HIS A 153 -9.05 5.24 -1.04
N PHE A 154 -7.78 5.64 -1.06
CA PHE A 154 -7.12 6.03 0.17
C PHE A 154 -7.64 7.40 0.59
N GLU A 155 -8.09 7.51 1.83
CA GLU A 155 -8.66 8.72 2.37
C GLU A 155 -7.72 9.30 3.41
N VAL A 156 -7.32 10.56 3.19
CA VAL A 156 -6.66 11.39 4.20
C VAL A 156 -7.77 12.06 5.01
N ARG A 157 -7.76 11.89 6.33
CA ARG A 157 -8.86 12.32 7.19
C ARG A 157 -8.34 13.20 8.33
N GLY A 158 -9.16 14.15 8.76
CA GLY A 158 -8.86 14.99 9.92
C GLY A 158 -9.26 14.35 11.26
N SER A 159 -10.05 13.26 11.24
CA SER A 159 -10.60 12.65 12.45
C SER A 159 -10.89 11.16 12.26
N ALA A 160 -11.14 10.47 13.39
CA ALA A 160 -11.60 9.08 13.43
C ALA A 160 -13.06 8.89 13.00
N ARG A 161 -13.86 9.96 12.88
CA ARG A 161 -15.30 9.84 12.62
C ARG A 161 -15.53 9.47 11.16
N SER A 162 -16.23 8.36 10.95
CA SER A 162 -16.59 7.89 9.60
C SER A 162 -17.59 8.80 8.88
N THR A 163 -18.37 9.58 9.61
CA THR A 163 -19.35 10.54 9.07
C THR A 163 -18.72 11.78 8.47
N ASP A 164 -17.50 12.12 8.89
CA ASP A 164 -16.80 13.30 8.38
C ASP A 164 -16.38 13.04 6.93
N LYS A 165 -16.31 14.07 6.09
CA LYS A 165 -15.75 13.89 4.74
C LYS A 165 -14.23 13.78 4.83
N PRO A 166 -13.59 12.97 3.97
CA PRO A 166 -12.13 13.00 3.86
C PRO A 166 -11.66 14.39 3.41
N VAL A 167 -10.47 14.79 3.89
CA VAL A 167 -9.81 16.04 3.47
C VAL A 167 -9.29 15.88 2.06
N GLU A 168 -8.67 14.73 1.77
CA GLU A 168 -8.22 14.34 0.44
C GLU A 168 -8.61 12.88 0.18
N SER A 169 -8.88 12.57 -1.09
CA SER A 169 -9.23 11.23 -1.54
C SER A 169 -8.38 10.87 -2.75
N VAL A 170 -7.56 9.83 -2.60
CA VAL A 170 -6.63 9.38 -3.64
C VAL A 170 -7.17 8.10 -4.27
N PRO A 171 -7.56 8.12 -5.55
CA PRO A 171 -7.99 6.91 -6.24
C PRO A 171 -6.83 5.92 -6.38
N PRO A 172 -7.09 4.60 -6.37
CA PRO A 172 -6.06 3.57 -6.42
C PRO A 172 -5.54 3.34 -7.86
N LEU A 173 -5.11 4.40 -8.55
CA LEU A 173 -4.63 4.30 -9.93
C LEU A 173 -3.22 3.72 -9.98
N GLY A 174 -3.01 2.80 -10.91
CA GLY A 174 -1.77 2.06 -11.08
C GLY A 174 -0.55 2.95 -11.28
N GLY A 175 0.58 2.54 -10.70
CA GLY A 175 1.83 3.30 -10.78
C GLY A 175 1.91 4.47 -9.81
N GLN A 176 0.85 4.75 -9.04
CA GLN A 176 0.93 5.62 -7.88
C GLN A 176 1.58 4.89 -6.69
N LEU A 177 2.45 5.59 -5.97
CA LEU A 177 2.97 5.17 -4.67
C LEU A 177 2.67 6.26 -3.64
N LEU A 178 1.88 5.91 -2.63
CA LEU A 178 1.54 6.77 -1.50
C LEU A 178 2.33 6.34 -0.27
N ALA A 179 2.94 7.27 0.46
CA ALA A 179 3.72 6.96 1.66
C ALA A 179 3.47 7.97 2.78
N PHE A 180 3.43 7.50 4.03
CA PHE A 180 3.24 8.35 5.20
C PHE A 180 3.81 7.69 6.46
N PRO A 181 4.44 8.46 7.36
CA PRO A 181 4.74 7.99 8.71
C PRO A 181 3.47 7.97 9.58
N PRO A 182 3.38 7.09 10.58
CA PRO A 182 2.32 7.20 11.58
C PRO A 182 2.49 8.48 12.40
N GLY A 183 1.38 9.03 12.88
CA GLY A 183 1.37 10.17 13.77
C GLY A 183 0.02 10.35 14.44
N ASP A 184 -0.05 11.24 15.43
CA ASP A 184 -1.29 11.43 16.19
C ASP A 184 -2.46 11.95 15.35
N THR A 185 -2.14 12.68 14.28
CA THR A 185 -3.09 13.25 13.31
C THR A 185 -3.21 12.42 12.03
N SER A 186 -2.49 11.30 11.90
CA SER A 186 -2.43 10.50 10.67
C SER A 186 -3.66 9.62 10.46
N TRP A 187 -4.86 10.19 10.61
CA TRP A 187 -6.12 9.49 10.40
C TRP A 187 -6.30 9.20 8.91
N HIS A 188 -6.48 7.93 8.59
CA HIS A 188 -6.68 7.51 7.21
C HIS A 188 -7.60 6.29 7.11
N ALA A 189 -8.13 6.05 5.92
CA ALA A 189 -9.04 4.94 5.64
C ALA A 189 -8.83 4.42 4.21
N VAL A 190 -9.43 3.27 3.93
CA VAL A 190 -9.71 2.83 2.56
C VAL A 190 -11.22 2.82 2.40
N SER A 191 -11.74 3.71 1.56
CA SER A 191 -13.18 3.79 1.32
C SER A 191 -13.71 2.46 0.78
N LYS A 192 -14.99 2.18 1.03
CA LYS A 192 -15.61 0.92 0.58
C LYS A 192 -15.46 0.77 -0.93
N VAL A 193 -14.95 -0.36 -1.39
CA VAL A 193 -14.96 -0.70 -2.82
C VAL A 193 -16.40 -0.89 -3.26
N ASP A 194 -16.80 -0.21 -4.33
CA ASP A 194 -18.18 -0.16 -4.84
C ASP A 194 -18.30 -0.62 -6.29
N THR A 195 -17.33 -1.38 -6.78
CA THR A 195 -17.35 -2.02 -8.10
C THR A 195 -17.11 -3.53 -7.99
N ASP A 196 -17.78 -4.29 -8.86
CA ASP A 196 -17.55 -5.72 -9.07
C ASP A 196 -16.68 -5.97 -10.32
N GLU A 197 -16.32 -4.93 -11.07
CA GLU A 197 -15.62 -5.05 -12.37
C GLU A 197 -14.15 -5.41 -12.20
N VAL A 198 -13.51 -4.87 -11.16
CA VAL A 198 -12.08 -4.99 -10.91
C VAL A 198 -11.81 -5.23 -9.43
N THR A 199 -10.82 -6.06 -9.13
CA THR A 199 -10.31 -6.24 -7.77
C THR A 199 -9.23 -5.19 -7.52
N ARG A 200 -9.37 -4.39 -6.46
CA ARG A 200 -8.30 -3.45 -6.04
C ARG A 200 -7.06 -4.25 -5.68
N LEU A 201 -5.96 -4.02 -6.37
CA LEU A 201 -4.70 -4.73 -6.20
C LEU A 201 -3.61 -3.75 -5.76
N THR A 202 -3.05 -3.99 -4.58
CA THR A 202 -2.01 -3.13 -4.01
C THR A 202 -0.89 -3.94 -3.37
N VAL A 203 0.33 -3.41 -3.43
CA VAL A 203 1.44 -3.85 -2.59
C VAL A 203 1.59 -2.86 -1.45
N LEU A 204 1.50 -3.35 -0.21
CA LEU A 204 1.77 -2.56 0.99
C LEU A 204 3.18 -2.88 1.47
N LEU A 205 3.94 -1.85 1.80
CA LEU A 205 5.22 -1.93 2.48
C LEU A 205 5.08 -1.28 3.84
N GLU A 206 5.48 -1.99 4.88
CA GLU A 206 5.47 -1.50 6.26
C GLU A 206 6.89 -1.59 6.80
N PHE A 207 7.45 -0.45 7.18
CA PHE A 207 8.75 -0.34 7.83
C PHE A 207 8.53 -0.13 9.32
N TRP A 208 9.23 -0.89 10.15
CA TRP A 208 9.04 -0.89 11.60
C TRP A 208 10.25 -0.29 12.32
N LEU A 209 10.00 0.39 13.43
CA LEU A 209 11.06 0.78 14.34
C LEU A 209 11.59 -0.48 15.03
N ARG A 210 12.91 -0.56 15.21
CA ARG A 210 13.49 -1.62 16.04
C ARG A 210 13.01 -1.40 17.47
N GLU A 211 12.52 -2.45 18.12
CA GLU A 211 12.29 -2.43 19.55
C GLU A 211 13.64 -2.17 20.23
N SER A 212 13.69 -1.12 21.06
CA SER A 212 14.85 -0.71 21.85
C SER A 212 15.12 -1.67 22.99
#